data_AF-A0A9P8F4N8-F1
#
_entry.id   AF-A0A9P8F4N8-F1
#
_cell.length_a   1.000
_cell.length_b   1.000
_cell.length_c   1.000
_cell.angle_alpha   90.00
_cell.angle_beta   90.00
_cell.angle_gamma   90.00
#
_symmetry.space_group_name_H-M   'P 1'
#
loop_
_entity.id
_entity.type
_entity.pdbx_description
1 polymer ?
#
loop_
_entity_poly.entity_id
_entity_poly.type
_entity_poly.pdbx_seq_one_letter_code
_entity_poly.pdbx_strand_id
1 'polypeptide(L)'
;MSEPRTQSPQSESLTYNFKTPTSNGSSTPRTNGNTRYDLDVKSPSINISNIDDLNGDYYTLSKTPSPPPQRPLRQRLVGTWRLEAYVAYPTPSCRFQRSTFPMTKNVTGLIMYTPDGYMSAHMLIPGQMSFKRGEGEEPQWAEAGKRSFSYAGPYYITNEGMGREEILRHTFQVCNLPGWLGDVQIRTWKFEEDDNVLVLGSEEPTEIRGEQRIPVLKWRRVMDNSNGSPPAPMPHIKVSGPGEP
;
A
#
# COMPACT_ATOMS: atom_id res chain seq x y z
N MET A 1 1.40 -54.48 -11.23
CA MET A 1 2.53 -53.93 -10.48
C MET A 1 2.07 -52.61 -9.92
N SER A 2 1.96 -52.56 -8.60
CA SER A 2 1.31 -51.49 -7.85
C SER A 2 2.39 -50.57 -7.32
N GLU A 3 2.40 -49.31 -7.73
CA GLU A 3 3.30 -48.30 -7.15
C GLU A 3 2.69 -47.73 -5.86
N PRO A 4 3.50 -47.48 -4.81
CA PRO A 4 2.98 -47.10 -3.51
C PRO A 4 2.73 -45.59 -3.39
N ARG A 5 1.61 -45.25 -2.75
CA ARG A 5 1.28 -43.91 -2.23
C ARG A 5 2.41 -43.40 -1.33
N THR A 6 3.00 -42.26 -1.69
CA THR A 6 3.85 -41.48 -0.78
C THR A 6 2.97 -40.62 0.13
N GLN A 7 3.20 -40.72 1.44
CA GLN A 7 2.46 -40.08 2.51
C GLN A 7 2.67 -38.55 2.55
N SER A 8 1.62 -37.83 2.92
CA SER A 8 1.67 -36.42 3.30
C SER A 8 2.49 -36.22 4.59
N PRO A 9 3.31 -35.17 4.71
CA PRO A 9 4.06 -34.90 5.94
C PRO A 9 3.11 -34.46 7.07
N GLN A 10 3.30 -35.06 8.24
CA GLN A 10 2.59 -34.72 9.48
C GLN A 10 3.05 -33.35 10.01
N SER A 11 2.08 -32.55 10.48
CA SER A 11 2.30 -31.26 11.13
C SER A 11 2.88 -31.45 12.53
N GLU A 12 4.12 -31.00 12.77
CA GLU A 12 4.67 -30.86 14.11
C GLU A 12 4.05 -29.65 14.83
N SER A 13 3.32 -29.90 15.91
CA SER A 13 2.76 -28.87 16.78
C SER A 13 3.83 -28.39 17.77
N LEU A 14 4.31 -27.16 17.61
CA LEU A 14 5.19 -26.51 18.58
C LEU A 14 4.35 -25.93 19.73
N THR A 15 4.34 -26.62 20.86
CA THR A 15 3.74 -26.15 22.13
C THR A 15 4.73 -25.23 22.86
N TYR A 16 4.42 -23.94 22.93
CA TYR A 16 5.15 -22.98 23.77
C TYR A 16 4.57 -22.93 25.19
N ASN A 17 5.37 -23.36 26.18
CA ASN A 17 5.07 -23.23 27.59
C ASN A 17 5.53 -21.86 28.11
N PHE A 18 4.58 -20.98 28.46
CA PHE A 18 4.85 -19.76 29.22
C PHE A 18 4.84 -20.08 30.72
N LYS A 19 5.98 -19.92 31.39
CA LYS A 19 6.06 -19.88 32.87
C LYS A 19 5.80 -18.45 33.34
N THR A 20 4.72 -18.24 34.08
CA THR A 20 4.42 -17.01 34.82
C THR A 20 5.29 -16.90 36.08
N PRO A 21 5.85 -15.73 36.43
CA PRO A 21 6.50 -15.54 37.73
C PRO A 21 5.45 -15.30 38.82
N THR A 22 5.51 -16.12 39.86
CA THR A 22 4.78 -15.99 41.12
C THR A 22 5.32 -14.82 41.95
N SER A 23 4.48 -13.85 42.28
CA SER A 23 4.73 -12.85 43.32
C SER A 23 4.29 -13.40 44.68
N ASN A 24 5.21 -13.54 45.64
CA ASN A 24 4.86 -13.64 47.06
C ASN A 24 6.01 -13.11 47.93
N GLY A 25 5.73 -11.99 48.62
CA GLY A 25 5.83 -11.91 50.08
C GLY A 25 7.17 -11.62 50.75
N SER A 26 7.13 -10.58 51.58
CA SER A 26 7.80 -10.44 52.88
C SER A 26 9.26 -9.97 52.91
N SER A 27 9.44 -8.68 53.22
CA SER A 27 10.59 -8.21 53.99
C SER A 27 10.12 -7.44 55.23
N THR A 28 10.55 -7.96 56.38
CA THR A 28 10.40 -7.41 57.73
C THR A 28 11.36 -6.22 57.96
N PRO A 29 11.10 -5.38 58.98
CA PRO A 29 11.72 -4.07 59.14
C PRO A 29 13.06 -4.15 59.87
N ARG A 30 13.99 -3.24 59.51
CA ARG A 30 15.20 -2.98 60.28
C ARG A 30 15.20 -1.53 60.75
N THR A 31 15.08 -1.38 62.06
CA THR A 31 15.21 -0.17 62.86
C THR A 31 16.65 0.35 62.85
N ASN A 32 16.82 1.67 62.82
CA ASN A 32 17.67 2.36 63.80
C ASN A 32 17.56 3.88 63.67
N GLY A 33 17.42 4.54 64.83
CA GLY A 33 18.02 5.85 65.07
C GLY A 33 17.06 7.03 65.22
N ASN A 34 16.71 7.32 66.47
CA ASN A 34 16.55 8.66 67.05
C ASN A 34 15.79 9.73 66.26
N THR A 35 14.61 10.14 66.78
CA THR A 35 14.46 11.34 67.62
C THR A 35 12.95 11.59 67.82
N ARG A 36 12.51 11.69 69.07
CA ARG A 36 11.15 12.14 69.42
C ARG A 36 11.05 13.65 69.16
N TYR A 37 10.00 14.06 68.46
CA TYR A 37 9.46 15.41 68.58
C TYR A 37 7.99 15.31 69.00
N ASP A 38 7.66 15.96 70.11
CA ASP A 38 6.30 16.10 70.62
C ASP A 38 5.41 16.78 69.59
N LEU A 39 4.29 16.15 69.25
CA LEU A 39 3.19 16.79 68.52
C LEU A 39 2.33 17.53 69.55
N ASP A 40 2.74 18.74 69.91
CA ASP A 40 1.83 19.70 70.52
C ASP A 40 1.53 20.81 69.51
N VAL A 41 0.55 20.54 68.64
CA VAL A 41 0.04 21.52 67.68
C VAL A 41 -1.40 21.83 68.06
N LYS A 42 -1.57 22.85 68.90
CA LYS A 42 -2.77 23.69 68.86
C LYS A 42 -2.44 24.94 68.05
N SER A 43 -2.94 25.00 66.82
CA SER A 43 -3.01 26.22 66.00
C SER A 43 -3.90 25.99 64.77
N PRO A 44 -4.48 27.06 64.20
CA PRO A 44 -5.92 27.21 64.01
C PRO A 44 -6.46 26.58 62.72
N SER A 45 -7.75 26.25 62.70
CA SER A 45 -8.47 25.95 61.47
C SER A 45 -8.50 27.18 60.56
N ILE A 46 -7.67 27.18 59.52
CA ILE A 46 -7.72 28.13 58.42
C ILE A 46 -8.90 27.72 57.54
N ASN A 47 -9.92 28.58 57.52
CA ASN A 47 -11.08 28.46 56.65
C ASN A 47 -10.67 29.00 55.27
N ILE A 48 -10.28 28.13 54.35
CA ILE A 48 -9.96 28.53 52.97
C ILE A 48 -11.28 28.56 52.20
N SER A 49 -12.00 29.67 52.31
CA SER A 49 -13.22 29.92 51.54
C SER A 49 -12.97 30.79 50.30
N ASN A 50 -11.81 30.65 49.64
CA ASN A 50 -11.55 31.23 48.32
C ASN A 50 -10.30 30.58 47.70
N ILE A 51 -10.49 29.47 46.99
CA ILE A 51 -9.58 29.00 45.93
C ILE A 51 -10.23 29.47 44.63
N ASP A 52 -10.02 30.72 44.26
CA ASP A 52 -10.44 31.19 42.92
C ASP A 52 -9.49 32.22 42.31
N ASP A 53 -8.40 32.62 42.99
CA ASP A 53 -7.61 33.79 42.59
C ASP A 53 -6.12 33.52 42.29
N LEU A 54 -5.76 32.27 41.96
CA LEU A 54 -4.36 31.91 41.61
C LEU A 54 -4.17 31.33 40.20
N ASN A 55 -5.14 31.47 39.29
CA ASN A 55 -5.00 30.91 37.93
C ASN A 55 -5.29 31.88 36.79
N GLY A 56 -5.14 33.19 37.03
CA GLY A 56 -5.19 34.21 35.98
C GLY A 56 -4.00 34.09 35.03
N ASP A 57 -4.29 33.65 33.80
CA ASP A 57 -3.60 34.04 32.56
C ASP A 57 -2.31 33.31 32.12
N TYR A 58 -1.84 32.25 32.78
CA TYR A 58 -0.56 31.60 32.39
C TYR A 58 -0.64 30.36 31.48
N TYR A 59 -1.82 29.86 31.09
CA TYR A 59 -1.93 28.61 30.30
C TYR A 59 -2.90 28.62 29.11
N THR A 60 -3.19 29.78 28.49
CA THR A 60 -3.89 29.78 27.20
C THR A 60 -2.89 29.65 26.04
N LEU A 61 -2.17 28.52 25.99
CA LEU A 61 -1.49 28.13 24.76
C LEU A 61 -2.55 28.01 23.66
N SER A 62 -2.50 28.91 22.67
CA SER A 62 -3.33 28.82 21.49
C SER A 62 -3.14 27.44 20.89
N LYS A 63 -4.20 26.62 20.91
CA LYS A 63 -4.19 25.26 20.39
C LYS A 63 -3.65 25.32 18.96
N THR A 64 -2.44 24.79 18.74
CA THR A 64 -1.85 24.72 17.41
C THR A 64 -2.89 24.10 16.49
N PRO A 65 -3.22 24.71 15.33
CA PRO A 65 -4.20 24.13 14.42
C PRO A 65 -3.78 22.70 14.14
N SER A 66 -4.57 21.75 14.64
CA SER A 66 -4.33 20.34 14.34
C SER A 66 -4.43 20.21 12.82
N PRO A 67 -3.45 19.57 12.15
CA PRO A 67 -3.56 19.34 10.71
C PRO A 67 -4.93 18.77 10.39
N PRO A 68 -5.60 19.21 9.31
CA PRO A 68 -6.89 18.67 8.95
C PRO A 68 -6.79 17.13 8.90
N PRO A 69 -7.80 16.41 9.42
CA PRO A 69 -7.76 14.95 9.46
C PRO A 69 -7.50 14.44 8.05
N GLN A 70 -6.51 13.56 7.90
CA GLN A 70 -6.20 12.99 6.60
C GLN A 70 -7.41 12.21 6.09
N ARG A 71 -7.76 12.43 4.82
CA ARG A 71 -8.85 11.70 4.16
C ARG A 71 -8.53 10.19 4.19
N PRO A 72 -9.50 9.31 4.50
CA PRO A 72 -9.29 7.86 4.43
C PRO A 72 -8.75 7.43 3.07
N LEU A 73 -7.91 6.39 3.02
CA LEU A 73 -7.30 5.93 1.77
C LEU A 73 -8.32 5.69 0.66
N ARG A 74 -9.49 5.10 0.99
CA ARG A 74 -10.59 4.90 0.03
C ARG A 74 -10.98 6.19 -0.67
N GLN A 75 -11.19 7.27 0.10
CA GLN A 75 -11.61 8.56 -0.44
C GLN A 75 -10.52 9.19 -1.32
N ARG A 76 -9.25 8.94 -1.00
CA ARG A 76 -8.11 9.44 -1.80
C ARG A 76 -7.92 8.63 -3.09
N LEU A 77 -8.17 7.32 -3.07
CA LEU A 77 -8.02 6.43 -4.23
C LEU A 77 -9.11 6.63 -5.29
N VAL A 78 -10.37 6.83 -4.87
CA VAL A 78 -11.51 6.95 -5.80
C VAL A 78 -11.23 7.98 -6.89
N GLY A 79 -11.47 7.57 -8.13
CA GLY A 79 -11.19 8.35 -9.32
C GLY A 79 -10.38 7.58 -10.36
N THR A 80 -9.95 8.32 -11.39
CA THR A 80 -9.18 7.78 -12.52
C THR A 80 -7.74 8.28 -12.46
N TRP A 81 -6.80 7.40 -12.73
CA TRP A 81 -5.38 7.68 -12.70
C TRP A 81 -4.70 7.19 -13.98
N ARG A 82 -3.85 8.00 -14.58
CA ARG A 82 -3.07 7.71 -15.78
C ARG A 82 -1.66 7.31 -15.42
N LEU A 83 -1.17 6.23 -16.04
CA LEU A 83 0.19 5.75 -15.81
C LEU A 83 1.22 6.78 -16.28
N GLU A 84 2.17 7.11 -15.43
CA GLU A 84 3.36 7.90 -15.79
C GLU A 84 4.59 7.03 -15.98
N ALA A 85 4.73 5.99 -15.15
CA ALA A 85 5.89 5.12 -15.20
C ALA A 85 5.58 3.74 -14.61
N TYR A 86 6.18 2.71 -15.21
CA TYR A 86 6.28 1.38 -14.62
C TYR A 86 7.75 0.95 -14.62
N VAL A 87 8.35 0.94 -13.43
CA VAL A 87 9.76 0.64 -13.20
C VAL A 87 9.90 -0.57 -12.29
N ALA A 88 10.85 -1.44 -12.59
CA ALA A 88 11.20 -2.57 -11.73
C ALA A 88 12.63 -2.39 -11.22
N TYR A 89 12.78 -2.10 -9.94
CA TYR A 89 14.06 -1.92 -9.29
C TYR A 89 14.72 -3.28 -8.99
N PRO A 90 16.06 -3.38 -9.10
CA PRO A 90 16.76 -4.61 -8.81
C PRO A 90 16.72 -4.91 -7.31
N THR A 91 16.68 -6.19 -6.98
CA THR A 91 17.02 -6.69 -5.64
C THR A 91 18.51 -7.07 -5.61
N PRO A 92 19.10 -7.31 -4.42
CA PRO A 92 20.49 -7.77 -4.32
C PRO A 92 20.79 -9.07 -5.06
N SER A 93 19.79 -9.94 -5.29
CA SER A 93 19.95 -11.19 -6.03
C SER A 93 19.92 -11.03 -7.56
N CYS A 94 19.54 -9.87 -8.07
CA CYS A 94 19.51 -9.61 -9.51
C CYS A 94 20.93 -9.63 -10.11
N ARG A 95 21.07 -10.27 -11.28
CA ARG A 95 22.34 -10.29 -12.02
C ARG A 95 22.76 -8.87 -12.43
N PHE A 96 21.79 -8.05 -12.82
CA PHE A 96 22.00 -6.67 -13.21
C PHE A 96 21.35 -5.70 -12.22
N GLN A 97 22.17 -4.87 -11.59
CA GLN A 97 21.77 -3.86 -10.60
C GLN A 97 21.24 -2.56 -11.23
N ARG A 98 20.61 -2.65 -12.41
CA ARG A 98 19.90 -1.53 -13.04
C ARG A 98 18.40 -1.75 -12.98
N SER A 99 17.64 -0.65 -12.94
CA SER A 99 16.20 -0.72 -13.11
C SER A 99 15.85 -1.18 -14.53
N THR A 100 14.70 -1.85 -14.64
CA THR A 100 14.13 -2.29 -15.91
C THR A 100 12.73 -1.73 -16.07
N PHE A 101 12.20 -1.81 -17.30
CA PHE A 101 10.86 -1.33 -17.64
C PHE A 101 10.06 -2.54 -18.12
N PRO A 102 9.25 -3.18 -17.24
CA PRO A 102 8.61 -4.45 -17.56
C PRO A 102 7.76 -4.38 -18.84
N MET A 103 7.09 -3.23 -19.05
CA MET A 103 6.29 -2.92 -20.23
C MET A 103 6.88 -1.79 -21.11
N THR A 104 8.21 -1.65 -21.16
CA THR A 104 8.92 -0.54 -21.84
C THR A 104 8.71 0.83 -21.17
N LYS A 105 9.50 1.82 -21.57
CA LYS A 105 9.38 3.21 -21.08
C LYS A 105 8.13 3.93 -21.60
N ASN A 106 7.53 3.43 -22.69
CA ASN A 106 6.42 4.07 -23.38
C ASN A 106 5.08 3.43 -23.01
N VAL A 107 5.03 2.58 -21.98
CA VAL A 107 3.77 1.99 -21.52
C VAL A 107 2.77 3.08 -21.17
N THR A 108 1.53 2.86 -21.55
CA THR A 108 0.41 3.75 -21.27
C THR A 108 -0.64 2.98 -20.50
N GLY A 109 -1.46 3.64 -19.70
CA GLY A 109 -2.49 2.93 -18.97
C GLY A 109 -3.37 3.82 -18.13
N LEU A 110 -4.48 3.23 -17.68
CA LEU A 110 -5.38 3.79 -16.70
C LEU A 110 -5.58 2.80 -15.57
N ILE A 111 -5.73 3.31 -14.35
CA ILE A 111 -6.30 2.60 -13.23
C ILE A 111 -7.42 3.43 -12.64
N MET A 112 -8.56 2.79 -12.37
CA MET A 112 -9.76 3.43 -11.85
C MET A 112 -10.17 2.74 -10.57
N TYR A 113 -10.56 3.52 -9.57
CA TYR A 113 -11.16 3.05 -8.32
C TYR A 113 -12.55 3.65 -8.19
N THR A 114 -13.53 2.80 -8.00
CA THR A 114 -14.94 3.20 -7.89
C THR A 114 -15.36 3.27 -6.41
N PRO A 115 -16.32 4.15 -6.05
CA PRO A 115 -16.78 4.30 -4.67
C PRO A 115 -17.34 3.01 -4.04
N ASP A 116 -17.95 2.16 -4.86
CA ASP A 116 -18.56 0.87 -4.48
C ASP A 116 -17.54 -0.25 -4.26
N GLY A 117 -16.23 0.03 -4.38
CA GLY A 117 -15.18 -0.90 -3.97
C GLY A 117 -14.64 -1.79 -5.07
N TYR A 118 -14.80 -1.41 -6.33
CA TYR A 118 -14.18 -2.08 -7.47
C TYR A 118 -13.05 -1.25 -8.06
N MET A 119 -12.16 -1.93 -8.76
CA MET A 119 -11.07 -1.31 -9.47
C MET A 119 -10.85 -1.98 -10.82
N SER A 120 -10.26 -1.24 -11.75
CA SER A 120 -9.80 -1.78 -13.04
C SER A 120 -8.50 -1.10 -13.42
N ALA A 121 -7.49 -1.90 -13.77
CA ALA A 121 -6.23 -1.43 -14.32
C ALA A 121 -6.04 -1.99 -15.73
N HIS A 122 -5.64 -1.12 -16.65
CA HIS A 122 -5.34 -1.46 -18.03
C HIS A 122 -4.04 -0.78 -18.44
N MET A 123 -3.06 -1.57 -18.88
CA MET A 123 -1.77 -1.09 -19.38
C MET A 123 -1.50 -1.66 -20.77
N LEU A 124 -0.93 -0.84 -21.63
CA LEU A 124 -0.70 -1.14 -23.03
C LEU A 124 0.65 -0.61 -23.49
N ILE A 125 1.44 -1.47 -24.12
CA ILE A 125 2.64 -1.11 -24.86
C ILE A 125 2.20 -0.59 -26.25
N PRO A 126 2.38 0.70 -26.58
CA PRO A 126 1.98 1.26 -27.86
C PRO A 126 2.80 0.71 -29.05
N GLY A 127 2.34 1.00 -30.26
CA GLY A 127 3.05 0.69 -31.51
C GLY A 127 2.69 -0.67 -32.15
N GLN A 128 1.62 -1.33 -31.70
CA GLN A 128 1.06 -2.50 -32.38
C GLN A 128 0.50 -2.13 -33.76
N MET A 129 0.64 -3.03 -34.74
CA MET A 129 0.04 -2.84 -36.06
C MET A 129 -1.49 -2.79 -35.94
N SER A 130 -2.10 -1.80 -36.58
CA SER A 130 -3.56 -1.77 -36.70
C SER A 130 -4.01 -2.85 -37.68
N PHE A 131 -5.09 -3.54 -37.35
CA PHE A 131 -5.80 -4.41 -38.26
C PHE A 131 -7.29 -4.08 -38.22
N LYS A 132 -8.02 -4.49 -39.26
CA LYS A 132 -9.46 -4.23 -39.36
C LYS A 132 -10.19 -4.91 -38.21
N ARG A 133 -11.18 -4.24 -37.65
CA ARG A 133 -11.95 -4.74 -36.51
C ARG A 133 -12.61 -6.08 -36.86
N GLY A 134 -12.24 -7.13 -36.15
CA GLY A 134 -12.77 -8.49 -36.36
C GLY A 134 -12.09 -9.29 -37.47
N GLU A 135 -11.10 -8.72 -38.17
CA GLU A 135 -10.35 -9.35 -39.26
C GLU A 135 -8.84 -9.42 -38.94
N GLY A 136 -8.49 -9.62 -37.67
CA GLY A 136 -7.09 -9.81 -37.27
C GLY A 136 -6.64 -11.25 -37.53
N GLU A 137 -5.44 -11.42 -38.06
CA GLU A 137 -4.77 -12.71 -38.16
C GLU A 137 -4.23 -13.14 -36.79
N GLU A 138 -4.05 -14.45 -36.57
CA GLU A 138 -3.56 -14.99 -35.29
C GLU A 138 -2.30 -14.30 -34.74
N PRO A 139 -1.25 -14.02 -35.55
CA PRO A 139 -0.07 -13.30 -35.05
C PRO A 139 -0.38 -11.88 -34.55
N GLN A 140 -1.37 -11.21 -35.14
CA GLN A 140 -1.77 -9.85 -34.77
C GLN A 140 -2.52 -9.84 -33.44
N TRP A 141 -3.43 -10.80 -33.25
CA TRP A 141 -4.11 -10.99 -31.96
C TRP A 141 -3.13 -11.38 -30.85
N ALA A 142 -2.19 -12.28 -31.15
CA ALA A 142 -1.15 -12.66 -30.20
C ALA A 142 -0.26 -11.47 -29.81
N GLU A 143 0.10 -10.59 -30.75
CA GLU A 143 0.84 -9.36 -30.45
C GLU A 143 0.03 -8.40 -29.58
N ALA A 144 -1.24 -8.14 -29.92
CA ALA A 144 -2.12 -7.29 -29.14
C ALA A 144 -2.27 -7.79 -27.69
N GLY A 145 -2.45 -9.10 -27.52
CA GLY A 145 -2.49 -9.75 -26.21
C GLY A 145 -1.20 -9.55 -25.42
N LYS A 146 -0.03 -9.88 -26.01
CA LYS A 146 1.30 -9.78 -25.36
C LYS A 146 1.68 -8.35 -24.95
N ARG A 147 1.13 -7.34 -25.63
CA ARG A 147 1.37 -5.92 -25.35
C ARG A 147 0.41 -5.34 -24.31
N SER A 148 -0.60 -6.08 -23.91
CA SER A 148 -1.61 -5.65 -22.94
C SER A 148 -1.44 -6.38 -21.61
N PHE A 149 -1.67 -5.67 -20.51
CA PHE A 149 -1.89 -6.28 -19.22
C PHE A 149 -3.07 -5.59 -18.54
N SER A 150 -4.08 -6.36 -18.17
CA SER A 150 -5.35 -5.80 -17.72
C SER A 150 -6.00 -6.71 -16.70
N TYR A 151 -6.47 -6.11 -15.62
CA TYR A 151 -7.21 -6.81 -14.59
C TYR A 151 -8.23 -5.89 -13.92
N ALA A 152 -9.28 -6.49 -13.38
CA ALA A 152 -10.33 -5.79 -12.66
C ALA A 152 -10.95 -6.70 -11.60
N GLY A 153 -11.56 -6.09 -10.60
CA GLY A 153 -12.26 -6.79 -9.54
C GLY A 153 -12.40 -5.93 -8.28
N PRO A 154 -12.82 -6.51 -7.16
CA PRO A 154 -12.97 -5.77 -5.92
C PRO A 154 -11.59 -5.37 -5.37
N TYR A 155 -11.55 -4.26 -4.65
CA TYR A 155 -10.42 -3.89 -3.81
C TYR A 155 -10.81 -3.74 -2.35
N TYR A 156 -9.89 -4.13 -1.48
CA TYR A 156 -10.08 -4.09 -0.04
C TYR A 156 -8.97 -3.25 0.59
N ILE A 157 -9.35 -2.51 1.62
CA ILE A 157 -8.43 -1.74 2.47
C ILE A 157 -8.57 -2.31 3.86
N THR A 158 -7.48 -2.80 4.44
CA THR A 158 -7.47 -3.29 5.83
C THR A 158 -6.50 -2.48 6.66
N ASN A 159 -6.81 -2.35 7.94
CA ASN A 159 -5.90 -1.79 8.92
C ASN A 159 -5.28 -2.94 9.72
N GLU A 160 -3.96 -2.97 9.86
CA GLU A 160 -3.24 -4.02 10.58
C GLU A 160 -2.82 -3.63 12.01
N GLY A 161 -3.40 -2.57 12.56
CA GLY A 161 -3.20 -2.14 13.93
C GLY A 161 -2.66 -0.71 14.04
N MET A 162 -2.61 -0.20 15.28
CA MET A 162 -2.17 1.16 15.54
C MET A 162 -0.73 1.40 15.05
N GLY A 163 -0.53 2.44 14.25
CA GLY A 163 0.78 2.87 13.75
C GLY A 163 1.24 2.20 12.45
N ARG A 164 0.44 1.32 11.84
CA ARG A 164 0.74 0.74 10.52
C ARG A 164 -0.04 1.45 9.41
N GLU A 165 0.53 1.50 8.21
CA GLU A 165 -0.18 1.96 7.03
C GLU A 165 -1.32 0.98 6.67
N GLU A 166 -2.40 1.51 6.10
CA GLU A 166 -3.48 0.68 5.58
C GLU A 166 -2.96 -0.20 4.43
N ILE A 167 -3.48 -1.42 4.27
CA ILE A 167 -3.05 -2.32 3.20
C ILE A 167 -4.11 -2.35 2.10
N LEU A 168 -3.68 -2.03 0.88
CA LEU A 168 -4.50 -2.10 -0.32
C LEU A 168 -4.36 -3.48 -0.99
N ARG A 169 -5.48 -4.16 -1.22
CA ARG A 169 -5.54 -5.45 -1.90
C ARG A 169 -6.41 -5.35 -3.15
N HIS A 170 -5.89 -5.79 -4.29
CA HIS A 170 -6.67 -5.96 -5.51
C HIS A 170 -6.96 -7.44 -5.74
N THR A 171 -8.21 -7.82 -5.95
CA THR A 171 -8.56 -9.20 -6.33
C THR A 171 -8.79 -9.26 -7.84
N PHE A 172 -8.14 -10.20 -8.51
CA PHE A 172 -8.21 -10.33 -9.96
C PHE A 172 -9.41 -11.19 -10.35
N GLN A 173 -10.60 -10.58 -10.32
CA GLN A 173 -11.85 -11.23 -10.73
C GLN A 173 -11.91 -11.42 -12.25
N VAL A 174 -11.37 -10.46 -13.00
CA VAL A 174 -11.18 -10.51 -14.45
C VAL A 174 -9.71 -10.19 -14.73
N CYS A 175 -9.06 -10.98 -15.58
CA CYS A 175 -7.68 -10.75 -15.99
C CYS A 175 -7.43 -11.29 -17.40
N ASN A 176 -6.66 -10.57 -18.22
CA ASN A 176 -6.26 -11.05 -19.54
C ASN A 176 -5.19 -12.17 -19.48
N LEU A 177 -4.58 -12.38 -18.31
CA LEU A 177 -3.67 -13.49 -18.02
C LEU A 177 -4.44 -14.58 -17.23
N PRO A 178 -4.82 -15.71 -17.87
CA PRO A 178 -5.71 -16.69 -17.24
C PRO A 178 -5.16 -17.30 -15.95
N GLY A 179 -3.83 -17.45 -15.86
CA GLY A 179 -3.18 -18.01 -14.68
C GLY A 179 -3.23 -17.12 -13.44
N TRP A 180 -3.69 -15.87 -13.57
CA TRP A 180 -3.75 -14.89 -12.47
C TRP A 180 -5.19 -14.62 -12.02
N LEU A 181 -6.17 -15.35 -12.56
CA LEU A 181 -7.56 -15.25 -12.12
C LEU A 181 -7.69 -15.73 -10.67
N GLY A 182 -8.30 -14.90 -9.84
CA GLY A 182 -8.47 -15.14 -8.40
C GLY A 182 -7.30 -14.70 -7.53
N ASP A 183 -6.18 -14.29 -8.13
CA ASP A 183 -5.03 -13.78 -7.37
C ASP A 183 -5.39 -12.51 -6.59
N VAL A 184 -4.73 -12.36 -5.44
CA VAL A 184 -4.81 -11.16 -4.62
C VAL A 184 -3.47 -10.45 -4.64
N GLN A 185 -3.45 -9.25 -5.21
CA GLN A 185 -2.25 -8.43 -5.25
C GLN A 185 -2.26 -7.41 -4.12
N ILE A 186 -1.30 -7.57 -3.20
CA ILE A 186 -1.05 -6.65 -2.09
C ILE A 186 -0.19 -5.49 -2.60
N ARG A 187 -0.66 -4.26 -2.37
CA ARG A 187 -0.05 -3.03 -2.87
C ARG A 187 0.39 -2.15 -1.71
N THR A 188 1.69 -1.88 -1.65
CA THR A 188 2.19 -0.68 -0.96
C THR A 188 1.73 0.53 -1.76
N TRP A 189 1.44 1.63 -1.07
CA TRP A 189 0.94 2.84 -1.70
C TRP A 189 1.52 4.07 -1.02
N LYS A 190 1.68 5.14 -1.79
CA LYS A 190 1.91 6.49 -1.27
C LYS A 190 1.31 7.51 -2.22
N PHE A 191 0.96 8.67 -1.70
CA PHE A 191 0.61 9.81 -2.52
C PHE A 191 1.76 10.83 -2.52
N GLU A 192 1.98 11.42 -3.68
CA GLU A 192 2.91 12.52 -3.93
C GLU A 192 2.13 13.69 -4.55
N GLU A 193 2.71 14.89 -4.57
CA GLU A 193 2.14 16.08 -5.24
C GLU A 193 0.70 16.38 -4.77
N ASP A 194 0.46 16.47 -3.46
CA ASP A 194 -0.86 16.81 -2.89
C ASP A 194 -2.00 15.90 -3.36
N ASP A 195 -1.79 14.58 -3.34
CA ASP A 195 -2.74 13.55 -3.81
C ASP A 195 -2.96 13.51 -5.33
N ASN A 196 -2.13 14.20 -6.12
CA ASN A 196 -2.19 14.15 -7.58
C ASN A 196 -1.36 13.03 -8.20
N VAL A 197 -0.44 12.42 -7.44
CA VAL A 197 0.33 11.25 -7.89
C VAL A 197 0.15 10.12 -6.90
N LEU A 198 -0.38 8.98 -7.37
CA LEU A 198 -0.46 7.72 -6.64
C LEU A 198 0.70 6.83 -7.07
N VAL A 199 1.53 6.41 -6.13
CA VAL A 199 2.60 5.44 -6.37
C VAL A 199 2.20 4.12 -5.75
N LEU A 200 2.12 3.06 -6.56
CA LEU A 200 1.81 1.71 -6.15
C LEU A 200 3.04 0.82 -6.30
N GLY A 201 3.40 0.09 -5.25
CA GLY A 201 4.44 -0.92 -5.28
C GLY A 201 3.89 -2.34 -5.14
N SER A 202 4.77 -3.26 -4.77
CA SER A 202 4.42 -4.55 -4.16
C SER A 202 4.96 -4.58 -2.73
N GLU A 203 4.35 -5.40 -1.88
CA GLU A 203 4.85 -5.65 -0.52
C GLU A 203 6.17 -6.43 -0.55
N GLU A 204 6.22 -7.46 -1.38
CA GLU A 204 7.40 -8.29 -1.61
C GLU A 204 7.94 -8.15 -3.03
N PRO A 205 9.23 -8.47 -3.29
CA PRO A 205 9.72 -8.62 -4.64
C PRO A 205 8.87 -9.60 -5.45
N THR A 206 8.67 -9.27 -6.72
CA THR A 206 7.90 -10.09 -7.66
C THR A 206 8.80 -10.61 -8.76
N GLU A 207 8.49 -11.80 -9.29
CA GLU A 207 9.21 -12.31 -10.45
C GLU A 207 8.87 -11.48 -11.70
N ILE A 208 9.90 -10.87 -12.29
CA ILE A 208 9.80 -10.10 -13.53
C ILE A 208 10.89 -10.60 -14.47
N ARG A 209 10.47 -11.31 -15.54
CA ARG A 209 11.36 -11.91 -16.54
C ARG A 209 12.43 -12.82 -15.91
N GLY A 210 12.02 -13.61 -14.91
CA GLY A 210 12.89 -14.58 -14.22
C GLY A 210 13.78 -14.01 -13.11
N GLU A 211 13.68 -12.71 -12.79
CA GLU A 211 14.39 -12.10 -11.66
C GLU A 211 13.40 -11.55 -10.63
N GLN A 212 13.70 -11.71 -9.34
CA GLN A 212 12.94 -11.07 -8.26
C GLN A 212 13.26 -9.58 -8.23
N ARG A 213 12.27 -8.73 -8.52
CA ARG A 213 12.42 -7.28 -8.65
C ARG A 213 11.31 -6.56 -7.90
N ILE A 214 11.55 -5.30 -7.55
CA ILE A 214 10.57 -4.46 -6.83
C ILE A 214 9.84 -3.58 -7.85
N PRO A 215 8.61 -3.93 -8.28
CA PRO A 215 7.82 -3.10 -9.18
C PRO A 215 7.32 -1.84 -8.47
N VAL A 216 7.40 -0.71 -9.17
CA VAL A 216 6.83 0.57 -8.77
C VAL A 216 6.12 1.19 -9.97
N LEU A 217 4.85 1.54 -9.77
CA LEU A 217 4.01 2.19 -10.76
C LEU A 217 3.63 3.57 -10.24
N LYS A 218 3.94 4.62 -11.01
CA LYS A 218 3.51 5.99 -10.72
C LYS A 218 2.31 6.32 -11.59
N TRP A 219 1.24 6.81 -10.97
CA TRP A 219 -0.01 7.15 -11.62
C TRP A 219 -0.41 8.58 -11.29
N ARG A 220 -0.69 9.41 -12.29
CA ARG A 220 -1.18 10.77 -12.11
C ARG A 220 -2.69 10.82 -12.17
N ARG A 221 -3.32 11.53 -11.25
CA ARG A 221 -4.77 11.76 -11.26
C ARG A 221 -5.19 12.42 -12.57
N VAL A 222 -6.24 11.89 -13.19
CA VAL A 222 -6.81 12.48 -14.40
C VAL A 222 -7.74 13.63 -14.02
N MET A 223 -7.71 14.71 -14.80
CA MET A 223 -8.59 15.85 -14.62
C MET A 223 -10.04 15.49 -14.93
N ASP A 224 -10.97 16.14 -14.24
CA ASP A 224 -12.39 16.07 -14.58
C ASP A 224 -12.60 16.48 -16.05
N ASN A 225 -13.23 15.60 -16.82
CA ASN A 225 -13.48 15.77 -18.24
C ASN A 225 -14.91 16.23 -18.54
N SER A 226 -15.72 16.57 -17.54
CA SER A 226 -17.12 17.02 -17.71
C SER A 226 -17.26 18.18 -18.70
N ASN A 227 -16.27 19.08 -18.75
CA ASN A 227 -16.20 20.21 -19.68
C ASN A 227 -15.03 20.07 -20.68
N GLY A 228 -14.45 18.89 -20.81
CA GLY A 228 -13.28 18.61 -21.65
C GLY A 228 -13.65 18.27 -23.09
N SER A 229 -12.69 18.41 -24.00
CA SER A 229 -12.78 17.82 -25.34
C SER A 229 -12.21 16.40 -25.33
N PRO A 230 -12.67 15.48 -26.20
CA PRO A 230 -12.08 14.16 -26.34
C PRO A 230 -10.57 14.27 -26.60
N PRO A 231 -9.73 13.46 -25.91
CA PRO A 231 -8.31 13.45 -26.18
C PRO A 231 -8.05 12.94 -27.61
N ALA A 232 -6.98 13.43 -28.23
CA ALA A 232 -6.52 12.87 -29.50
C ALA A 232 -6.27 11.35 -29.36
N PRO A 233 -6.49 10.56 -30.42
CA PRO A 233 -6.12 9.14 -30.42
C PRO A 233 -4.67 8.98 -29.97
N MET A 234 -4.41 7.98 -29.13
CA MET A 234 -3.05 7.69 -28.66
C MET A 234 -2.12 7.56 -29.88
N PRO A 235 -0.96 8.24 -29.89
CA PRO A 235 -0.11 8.30 -31.06
C PRO A 235 0.35 6.91 -31.48
N HIS A 236 0.23 6.60 -32.77
CA HIS A 236 0.88 5.44 -33.36
C HIS A 236 2.40 5.65 -33.28
N ILE A 237 3.06 5.07 -32.28
CA ILE A 237 4.52 5.06 -32.25
C ILE A 237 4.97 4.14 -33.38
N LYS A 238 5.50 4.72 -34.47
CA LYS A 238 6.27 3.96 -35.45
C LYS A 238 7.52 3.44 -34.74
N VAL A 239 7.53 2.14 -34.42
CA VAL A 239 8.76 1.50 -33.95
C VAL A 239 9.61 1.29 -35.19
N SER A 240 10.58 2.16 -35.43
CA SER A 240 11.64 1.90 -36.41
C SER A 240 12.35 0.63 -35.96
N GLY A 241 12.22 -0.46 -36.71
CA GLY A 241 12.97 -1.68 -36.46
C GLY A 241 14.48 -1.43 -36.67
N PRO A 242 15.35 -2.26 -36.08
CA PRO A 242 16.77 -2.25 -36.44
C PRO A 242 16.92 -2.85 -37.85
N GLY A 243 16.74 -2.03 -38.89
CA GLY A 243 16.85 -2.52 -40.27
C GLY A 243 16.19 -1.69 -41.37
N GLU A 244 16.04 -0.37 -41.25
CA GLU A 244 15.78 0.48 -42.42
C GLU A 244 16.85 1.59 -42.51
N PRO A 245 17.26 1.97 -43.73
CA PRO A 245 18.54 2.63 -44.04
C PRO A 245 18.72 4.03 -43.47
#